data_AF-A0A847YUT7-F1
#
_entry.id   AF-A0A847YUT7-F1
#
_cell.length_a   1.000
_cell.length_b   1.000
_cell.length_c   1.000
_cell.angle_alpha   90.00
_cell.angle_beta   90.00
_cell.angle_gamma   90.00
#
_symmetry.space_group_name_H-M   'P 1'
#
loop_
_entity.id
_entity.type
_entity.pdbx_description
1 polymer ?
#
loop_
_entity_poly.entity_id
_entity_poly.type
_entity_poly.pdbx_seq_one_letter_code
_entity_poly.pdbx_strand_id
1 'polypeptide(L)'
;MKIQDLIGFRYDATPLPLPTDDMADDAEKIVQWFLECAFFKPFVYRNPMKDPQKEFADALVIFEDTIVIVQVKTKSSERAETDWIAKHASKASKQLNGSYRQLKDGIVKEFTNPVFAVKKQIDLSQYPYVYGIIVLAGVNENIDPISLISSADKPTIPTIFLSISDLQILTERVNTAADFIHYCEAHSTLASRESVFINQEETTLLRIAAQIPDLLSEGRPIESFEEKYLLGFQWISRLFKGEVNLDPDYRFSLLLDDILSHLHDLDHEYSAPFVDASLDSLKIAEQLGWLDRKRRIELGKLL
;
A
#
# COMPACT_ATOMS: atom_id res chain seq x y z
N MET A 1 11.92 23.78 7.91
CA MET A 1 12.35 22.37 7.80
C MET A 1 11.82 21.85 6.47
N LYS A 2 12.67 21.35 5.57
CA LYS A 2 12.20 20.84 4.28
C LYS A 2 11.48 19.51 4.52
N ILE A 3 10.46 19.18 3.73
CA ILE A 3 9.76 17.88 3.81
C ILE A 3 10.74 16.70 3.70
N GLN A 4 11.83 16.88 2.95
CA GLN A 4 12.94 15.91 2.86
C GLN A 4 13.64 15.66 4.20
N ASP A 5 13.80 16.69 5.03
CA ASP A 5 14.39 16.54 6.37
C ASP A 5 13.42 15.78 7.29
N LEU A 6 12.11 15.93 7.08
CA LEU A 6 11.07 15.22 7.82
C LEU A 6 10.94 13.75 7.41
N ILE A 7 11.07 13.42 6.12
CA ILE A 7 11.05 12.04 5.62
C ILE A 7 12.20 11.21 6.22
N GLY A 8 13.37 11.83 6.44
CA GLY A 8 14.51 11.16 7.08
C GLY A 8 14.30 10.83 8.57
N PHE A 9 13.37 11.50 9.26
CA PHE A 9 13.01 11.23 10.66
C PHE A 9 11.75 10.36 10.81
N ARG A 10 10.92 10.26 9.76
CA ARG A 10 9.53 9.77 9.86
C ARG A 10 9.35 8.28 10.16
N TYR A 11 10.43 7.47 10.14
CA TYR A 11 10.38 6.03 10.43
C TYR A 11 11.75 5.54 10.92
N ASP A 12 12.07 5.76 12.21
CA ASP A 12 13.22 5.06 12.82
C ASP A 12 13.10 3.53 12.72
N ALA A 13 11.89 2.99 12.46
CA ALA A 13 11.62 1.55 12.32
C ALA A 13 12.19 0.89 11.04
N THR A 14 12.31 1.64 9.92
CA THR A 14 12.90 1.11 8.67
C THR A 14 13.74 2.16 7.93
N PRO A 15 15.07 1.99 7.88
CA PRO A 15 15.93 2.87 7.11
C PRO A 15 15.65 2.74 5.60
N LEU A 16 15.77 3.85 4.88
CA LEU A 16 15.77 3.85 3.42
C LEU A 16 16.82 2.85 2.90
N PRO A 17 16.46 1.90 2.02
CA PRO A 17 17.41 0.92 1.53
C PRO A 17 18.54 1.60 0.75
N LEU A 18 19.77 1.15 1.01
CA LEU A 18 20.94 1.59 0.27
C LEU A 18 20.99 0.84 -1.07
N PRO A 19 21.32 1.55 -2.17
CA PRO A 19 21.45 0.91 -3.48
C PRO A 19 22.60 -0.09 -3.49
N THR A 20 22.44 -1.14 -4.28
CA THR A 20 23.40 -2.22 -4.50
C THR A 20 23.67 -2.39 -6.00
N ASP A 21 24.46 -3.42 -6.37
CA ASP A 21 24.69 -3.77 -7.77
C ASP A 21 23.53 -4.60 -8.36
N ASP A 22 22.54 -5.00 -7.56
CA ASP A 22 21.37 -5.76 -7.99
C ASP A 22 20.13 -4.86 -8.09
N MET A 23 19.88 -4.36 -9.31
CA MET A 23 18.75 -3.47 -9.58
C MET A 23 17.37 -4.11 -9.31
N ALA A 24 17.26 -5.44 -9.34
CA ALA A 24 15.99 -6.12 -9.06
C ALA A 24 15.71 -6.11 -7.56
N ASP A 25 16.70 -6.54 -6.77
CA ASP A 25 16.64 -6.52 -5.30
C ASP A 25 16.46 -5.09 -4.75
N ASP A 26 17.14 -4.10 -5.33
CA ASP A 26 16.97 -2.69 -4.97
C ASP A 26 15.53 -2.20 -5.21
N ALA A 27 14.93 -2.57 -6.35
CA ALA A 27 13.56 -2.22 -6.68
C ALA A 27 12.54 -2.88 -5.73
N GLU A 28 12.78 -4.12 -5.33
CA GLU A 28 11.92 -4.80 -4.35
C GLU A 28 12.02 -4.13 -2.98
N LYS A 29 13.24 -3.87 -2.50
CA LYS A 29 13.49 -3.22 -1.20
C LYS A 29 12.88 -1.82 -1.12
N ILE A 30 12.97 -1.02 -2.19
CA ILE A 30 12.38 0.33 -2.20
C ILE A 30 10.85 0.27 -2.20
N VAL A 31 10.25 -0.68 -2.93
CA VAL A 31 8.79 -0.88 -2.91
C VAL A 31 8.33 -1.34 -1.52
N GLN A 32 9.03 -2.29 -0.91
CA GLN A 32 8.74 -2.73 0.46
C GLN A 32 8.85 -1.57 1.46
N TRP A 33 9.89 -0.72 1.33
CA TRP A 33 10.05 0.46 2.17
C TRP A 33 8.88 1.45 2.02
N PHE A 34 8.43 1.73 0.79
CA PHE A 34 7.25 2.57 0.56
C PHE A 34 5.98 2.00 1.21
N LEU A 35 5.78 0.68 1.14
CA LEU A 35 4.64 0.03 1.79
C LEU A 35 4.74 0.13 3.30
N GLU A 36 5.93 -0.01 3.88
CA GLU A 36 6.13 0.15 5.33
C GLU A 36 5.90 1.59 5.80
N CYS A 37 6.21 2.59 4.96
CA CYS A 37 5.84 3.97 5.24
C CYS A 37 4.31 4.18 5.26
N ALA A 38 3.54 3.42 4.47
CA ALA A 38 2.08 3.55 4.45
C ALA A 38 1.40 2.70 5.55
N PHE A 39 1.84 1.45 5.72
CA PHE A 39 1.18 0.44 6.54
C PHE A 39 1.86 0.17 7.87
N PHE A 40 3.09 0.63 8.07
CA PHE A 40 4.03 0.19 9.12
C PHE A 40 4.57 -1.24 8.94
N LYS A 41 5.80 -1.42 9.40
CA LYS A 41 6.59 -2.67 9.31
C LYS A 41 5.88 -3.94 9.80
N PRO A 42 5.12 -3.96 10.91
CA PRO A 42 4.45 -5.18 11.37
C PRO A 42 3.44 -5.76 10.38
N PHE A 43 2.95 -4.96 9.44
CA PHE A 43 1.90 -5.35 8.51
C PHE A 43 2.42 -5.67 7.10
N VAL A 44 3.70 -5.39 6.83
CA VAL A 44 4.34 -5.60 5.52
C VAL A 44 5.31 -6.78 5.60
N TYR A 45 4.89 -7.90 5.04
CA TYR A 45 5.69 -9.11 4.93
C TYR A 45 6.56 -8.98 3.67
N ARG A 46 7.88 -8.83 3.86
CA ARG A 46 8.87 -8.81 2.78
C ARG A 46 9.14 -10.23 2.29
N ASN A 47 9.13 -10.45 0.98
CA ASN A 47 9.39 -11.75 0.34
C ASN A 47 8.76 -12.94 1.11
N PRO A 48 7.45 -12.90 1.46
CA PRO A 48 6.79 -13.96 2.20
C PRO A 48 6.97 -15.30 1.51
N MET A 49 7.28 -16.34 2.28
CA MET A 49 7.48 -17.68 1.77
C MET A 49 6.19 -18.48 1.87
N LYS A 50 5.85 -19.23 0.81
CA LYS A 50 4.74 -20.22 0.88
C LYS A 50 5.21 -21.63 1.21
N ASP A 51 6.47 -21.92 0.90
CA ASP A 51 7.19 -23.11 1.29
C ASP A 51 8.68 -22.74 1.44
N PRO A 52 9.54 -23.58 2.06
CA PRO A 52 10.92 -23.21 2.37
C PRO A 52 11.78 -22.77 1.19
N GLN A 53 11.39 -23.07 -0.06
CA GLN A 53 12.18 -22.78 -1.25
C GLN A 53 11.47 -21.84 -2.22
N LYS A 54 10.22 -21.47 -1.94
CA LYS A 54 9.40 -20.74 -2.90
C LYS A 54 8.71 -19.56 -2.24
N GLU A 55 9.01 -18.42 -2.81
CA GLU A 55 8.37 -17.17 -2.47
C GLU A 55 6.89 -17.16 -2.92
N PHE A 56 6.08 -16.51 -2.11
CA PHE A 56 4.67 -16.25 -2.37
C PHE A 56 4.48 -14.98 -3.20
N ALA A 57 5.17 -13.91 -2.85
CA ALA A 57 5.13 -12.61 -3.51
C ALA A 57 6.31 -11.73 -3.07
N ASP A 58 6.63 -10.70 -3.85
CA ASP A 58 7.74 -9.78 -3.54
C ASP A 58 7.41 -8.93 -2.29
N ALA A 59 6.13 -8.64 -2.04
CA ALA A 59 5.63 -8.21 -0.74
C ALA A 59 4.18 -8.63 -0.53
N LEU A 60 3.76 -8.73 0.74
CA LEU A 60 2.38 -8.96 1.14
C LEU A 60 2.04 -8.03 2.30
N VAL A 61 0.96 -7.28 2.17
CA VAL A 61 0.37 -6.53 3.28
C VAL A 61 -0.81 -7.31 3.81
N ILE A 62 -0.83 -7.52 5.13
CA ILE A 62 -2.00 -8.06 5.84
C ILE A 62 -2.36 -7.03 6.90
N PHE A 63 -3.45 -6.32 6.66
CA PHE A 63 -3.94 -5.28 7.55
C PHE A 63 -5.45 -5.47 7.74
N GLU A 64 -5.83 -5.90 8.94
CA GLU A 64 -7.23 -6.05 9.36
C GLU A 64 -8.02 -7.01 8.47
N ASP A 65 -8.96 -6.50 7.66
CA ASP A 65 -9.80 -7.27 6.73
C ASP A 65 -9.32 -7.12 5.27
N THR A 66 -8.13 -6.56 5.08
CA THR A 66 -7.53 -6.28 3.77
C THR A 66 -6.21 -7.03 3.56
N ILE A 67 -6.05 -7.59 2.37
CA ILE A 67 -4.79 -8.16 1.87
C ILE A 67 -4.34 -7.41 0.61
N VAL A 68 -3.08 -6.99 0.56
CA VAL A 68 -2.46 -6.44 -0.66
C VAL A 68 -1.30 -7.33 -1.09
N ILE A 69 -1.40 -7.93 -2.27
CA ILE A 69 -0.36 -8.78 -2.84
C ILE A 69 0.44 -7.96 -3.85
N VAL A 70 1.76 -7.89 -3.68
CA VAL A 70 2.61 -7.02 -4.48
C VAL A 70 3.57 -7.84 -5.34
N GLN A 71 3.73 -7.43 -6.59
CA GLN A 71 4.69 -7.97 -7.53
C GLN A 71 5.54 -6.83 -8.13
N VAL A 72 6.85 -6.95 -8.09
CA VAL A 72 7.82 -6.00 -8.67
C VAL A 72 8.48 -6.65 -9.87
N LYS A 73 8.63 -5.91 -10.96
CA LYS A 73 9.36 -6.34 -12.16
C LYS A 73 10.26 -5.22 -12.62
N THR A 74 11.57 -5.49 -12.70
CA THR A 74 12.58 -4.51 -13.10
C THR A 74 12.99 -4.72 -14.55
N LYS A 75 12.96 -3.64 -15.33
CA LYS A 75 13.41 -3.64 -16.72
C LYS A 75 14.93 -3.75 -16.77
N SER A 76 15.42 -4.89 -17.25
CA SER A 76 16.85 -5.20 -17.41
C SER A 76 17.30 -5.38 -18.86
N SER A 77 16.42 -5.13 -19.84
CA SER A 77 16.70 -5.37 -21.26
C SER A 77 16.49 -4.13 -22.11
N GLU A 78 17.24 -4.05 -23.21
CA GLU A 78 17.10 -3.02 -24.27
C GLU A 78 15.86 -3.21 -25.17
N ARG A 79 14.99 -4.18 -24.88
CA ARG A 79 13.73 -4.36 -25.63
C ARG A 79 12.88 -3.09 -25.55
N ALA A 80 12.09 -2.85 -26.61
CA ALA A 80 11.07 -1.80 -26.61
C ALA A 80 10.20 -1.92 -25.35
N GLU A 81 9.89 -0.79 -24.72
CA GLU A 81 9.20 -0.79 -23.43
C GLU A 81 7.83 -1.44 -23.53
N THR A 82 7.06 -1.12 -24.57
CA THR A 82 5.75 -1.75 -24.80
C THR A 82 5.82 -3.28 -24.84
N ASP A 83 6.78 -3.86 -25.57
CA ASP A 83 6.96 -5.33 -25.63
C ASP A 83 7.41 -5.91 -24.28
N TRP A 84 8.27 -5.18 -23.58
CA TRP A 84 8.74 -5.56 -22.26
C TRP A 84 7.58 -5.56 -21.26
N ILE A 85 6.75 -4.51 -21.26
CA ILE A 85 5.57 -4.34 -20.41
C ILE A 85 4.57 -5.45 -20.70
N ALA A 86 4.19 -5.69 -21.96
CA ALA A 86 3.24 -6.73 -22.32
C ALA A 86 3.65 -8.11 -21.75
N LYS A 87 4.93 -8.46 -21.87
CA LYS A 87 5.49 -9.70 -21.34
C LYS A 87 5.49 -9.74 -19.80
N HIS A 88 6.00 -8.70 -19.15
CA HIS A 88 6.23 -8.73 -17.70
C HIS A 88 4.98 -8.42 -16.89
N ALA A 89 4.08 -7.59 -17.42
CA ALA A 89 2.76 -7.37 -16.85
C ALA A 89 1.92 -8.66 -16.93
N SER A 90 1.88 -9.36 -18.07
CA SER A 90 1.23 -10.69 -18.17
C SER A 90 1.82 -11.70 -17.18
N LYS A 91 3.16 -11.75 -17.05
CA LYS A 91 3.82 -12.63 -16.08
C LYS A 91 3.43 -12.29 -14.64
N ALA A 92 3.49 -11.01 -14.26
CA ALA A 92 3.15 -10.55 -12.92
C ALA A 92 1.67 -10.80 -12.60
N SER A 93 0.75 -10.57 -13.54
CA SER A 93 -0.67 -10.87 -13.37
C SER A 93 -0.93 -12.37 -13.17
N LYS A 94 -0.21 -13.25 -13.87
CA LYS A 94 -0.26 -14.70 -13.63
C LYS A 94 0.23 -15.08 -12.23
N GLN A 95 1.34 -14.48 -11.78
CA GLN A 95 1.88 -14.71 -10.44
C GLN A 95 0.86 -14.27 -9.38
N LEU A 96 0.32 -13.06 -9.52
CA LEU A 96 -0.72 -12.51 -8.67
C LEU A 96 -1.96 -13.41 -8.60
N ASN A 97 -2.50 -13.84 -9.75
CA ASN A 97 -3.63 -14.77 -9.81
C ASN A 97 -3.33 -16.11 -9.14
N GLY A 98 -2.10 -16.60 -9.27
CA GLY A 98 -1.64 -17.82 -8.61
C GLY A 98 -1.55 -17.67 -7.09
N SER A 99 -1.07 -16.53 -6.61
CA SER A 99 -0.96 -16.20 -5.18
C SER A 99 -2.35 -16.02 -4.56
N TYR A 100 -3.25 -15.28 -5.22
CA TYR A 100 -4.64 -15.16 -4.79
C TYR A 100 -5.35 -16.53 -4.74
N ARG A 101 -5.18 -17.36 -5.77
CA ARG A 101 -5.75 -18.72 -5.79
C ARG A 101 -5.22 -19.57 -4.63
N GLN A 102 -3.93 -19.48 -4.31
CA GLN A 102 -3.34 -20.22 -3.19
C GLN A 102 -3.95 -19.82 -1.82
N LEU A 103 -4.27 -18.55 -1.61
CA LEU A 103 -5.00 -18.11 -0.42
C LEU A 103 -6.44 -18.61 -0.44
N LYS A 104 -7.12 -18.45 -1.58
CA LYS A 104 -8.53 -18.85 -1.76
C LYS A 104 -8.76 -20.35 -1.56
N ASP A 105 -7.87 -21.16 -2.09
CA ASP A 105 -7.94 -22.62 -2.00
C ASP A 105 -7.36 -23.14 -0.66
N GLY A 106 -6.90 -22.24 0.22
CA GLY A 106 -6.30 -22.59 1.50
C GLY A 106 -5.02 -23.42 1.37
N ILE A 107 -4.26 -23.24 0.29
CA ILE A 107 -2.96 -23.90 0.10
C ILE A 107 -1.91 -23.24 0.99
N VAL A 108 -1.95 -21.90 1.07
CA VAL A 108 -1.11 -21.10 1.97
C VAL A 108 -2.02 -20.55 3.06
N LYS A 109 -1.73 -20.89 4.32
CA LYS A 109 -2.58 -20.58 5.47
C LYS A 109 -1.87 -19.80 6.57
N GLU A 110 -0.58 -19.57 6.45
CA GLU A 110 0.21 -18.99 7.53
C GLU A 110 1.33 -18.15 6.95
N PHE A 111 1.54 -16.98 7.55
CA PHE A 111 2.73 -16.16 7.36
C PHE A 111 3.33 -15.81 8.71
N THR A 112 4.65 -15.67 8.78
CA THR A 112 5.34 -15.23 9.99
C THR A 112 5.45 -13.72 9.98
N ASN A 113 4.93 -13.06 11.02
CA ASN A 113 5.05 -11.62 11.21
C ASN A 113 6.53 -11.22 11.20
N PRO A 114 6.94 -10.24 10.39
CA PRO A 114 8.34 -9.90 10.18
C PRO A 114 9.01 -9.24 11.39
N VAL A 115 8.23 -8.61 12.28
CA VAL A 115 8.75 -7.89 13.45
C VAL A 115 8.70 -8.78 14.70
N PHE A 116 7.57 -9.44 14.92
CA PHE A 116 7.30 -10.17 16.17
C PHE A 116 7.62 -11.66 16.09
N ALA A 117 7.97 -12.18 14.90
CA ALA A 117 8.14 -13.61 14.61
C ALA A 117 6.90 -14.47 14.97
N VAL A 118 5.74 -13.84 15.14
CA VAL A 118 4.47 -14.49 15.44
C VAL A 118 3.83 -14.99 14.15
N LYS A 119 3.37 -16.24 14.13
CA LYS A 119 2.64 -16.80 13.00
C LYS A 119 1.21 -16.22 12.95
N LYS A 120 0.87 -15.56 11.84
CA LYS A 120 -0.50 -15.13 11.51
C LYS A 120 -1.15 -16.21 10.64
N GLN A 121 -2.22 -16.81 11.14
CA GLN A 121 -3.08 -17.68 10.32
C GLN A 121 -3.91 -16.82 9.38
N ILE A 122 -4.04 -17.26 8.13
CA ILE A 122 -4.84 -16.62 7.10
C ILE A 122 -6.03 -17.50 6.76
N ASP A 123 -7.20 -16.93 6.99
CA ASP A 123 -8.48 -17.42 6.53
C ASP A 123 -9.08 -16.34 5.64
N LEU A 124 -9.09 -16.58 4.32
CA LEU A 124 -9.52 -15.58 3.34
C LEU A 124 -10.97 -15.10 3.57
N SER A 125 -11.81 -15.87 4.28
CA SER A 125 -13.16 -15.43 4.63
C SER A 125 -13.20 -14.22 5.57
N GLN A 126 -12.10 -13.95 6.27
CA GLN A 126 -11.90 -12.77 7.14
C GLN A 126 -11.35 -11.57 6.37
N TYR A 127 -10.97 -11.75 5.10
CA TYR A 127 -10.34 -10.74 4.25
C TYR A 127 -11.17 -10.51 2.98
N PRO A 128 -12.34 -9.85 3.07
CA PRO A 128 -13.19 -9.55 1.91
C PRO A 128 -12.51 -8.64 0.89
N TYR A 129 -11.52 -7.86 1.29
CA TYR A 129 -10.81 -6.91 0.45
C TYR A 129 -9.42 -7.45 0.07
N VAL A 130 -9.25 -7.80 -1.21
CA VAL A 130 -7.97 -8.29 -1.73
C VAL A 130 -7.57 -7.50 -2.96
N TYR A 131 -6.44 -6.81 -2.88
CA TYR A 131 -5.90 -5.99 -3.97
C TYR A 131 -4.58 -6.54 -4.47
N GLY A 132 -4.31 -6.32 -5.76
CA GLY A 132 -3.01 -6.52 -6.36
C GLY A 132 -2.31 -5.20 -6.62
N ILE A 133 -1.00 -5.16 -6.41
CA ILE A 133 -0.14 -4.09 -6.91
C ILE A 133 0.94 -4.72 -7.76
N ILE A 134 1.09 -4.23 -8.99
CA ILE A 134 2.18 -4.62 -9.89
C ILE A 134 3.03 -3.38 -10.15
N VAL A 135 4.26 -3.40 -9.63
CA VAL A 135 5.24 -2.34 -9.86
C VAL A 135 6.13 -2.70 -11.05
N LEU A 136 6.15 -1.85 -12.07
CA LEU A 136 7.00 -1.96 -13.25
C LEU A 136 8.16 -0.96 -13.14
N ALA A 137 9.28 -1.40 -12.58
CA ALA A 137 10.45 -0.56 -12.35
C ALA A 137 11.28 -0.36 -13.62
N GLY A 138 11.74 0.88 -13.85
CA GLY A 138 12.55 1.25 -15.01
C GLY A 138 11.78 1.44 -16.31
N VAL A 139 10.44 1.58 -16.23
CA VAL A 139 9.57 1.93 -17.36
C VAL A 139 9.26 3.41 -17.32
N ASN A 140 9.42 4.11 -18.46
CA ASN A 140 9.20 5.55 -18.56
C ASN A 140 8.05 5.92 -19.51
N GLU A 141 7.59 4.98 -20.33
CA GLU A 141 6.41 5.18 -21.18
C GLU A 141 5.13 5.35 -20.34
N ASN A 142 4.29 6.30 -20.75
CA ASN A 142 2.93 6.44 -20.26
C ASN A 142 2.05 5.46 -21.03
N ILE A 143 1.70 4.34 -20.41
CA ILE A 143 0.90 3.31 -21.06
C ILE A 143 -0.06 2.65 -20.08
N ASP A 144 -1.20 2.18 -20.57
CA ASP A 144 -2.11 1.31 -19.83
C ASP A 144 -1.62 -0.14 -19.96
N PRO A 145 -1.02 -0.76 -18.92
CA PRO A 145 -0.50 -2.11 -19.03
C PRO A 145 -1.60 -3.15 -19.24
N ILE A 146 -2.82 -2.91 -18.74
CA ILE A 146 -3.95 -3.84 -18.90
C ILE A 146 -4.35 -3.96 -20.37
N SER A 147 -4.20 -2.89 -21.14
CA SER A 147 -4.47 -2.89 -22.59
C SER A 147 -3.52 -3.81 -23.38
N LEU A 148 -2.33 -4.10 -22.84
CA LEU A 148 -1.30 -4.93 -23.47
C LEU A 148 -1.35 -6.41 -23.08
N ILE A 149 -2.14 -6.76 -22.07
CA ILE A 149 -2.23 -8.12 -21.54
C ILE A 149 -3.41 -8.85 -22.18
N SER A 150 -3.20 -10.11 -22.57
CA SER A 150 -4.28 -10.94 -23.10
C SER A 150 -5.38 -11.15 -22.06
N SER A 151 -6.64 -11.27 -22.49
CA SER A 151 -7.78 -11.44 -21.58
C SER A 151 -7.64 -12.63 -20.62
N ALA A 152 -6.96 -13.71 -21.05
CA ALA A 152 -6.72 -14.89 -20.22
C ALA A 152 -5.69 -14.65 -19.09
N ASP A 153 -4.86 -13.63 -19.24
CA ASP A 153 -3.77 -13.31 -18.33
C ASP A 153 -4.10 -12.12 -17.41
N LYS A 154 -5.24 -11.46 -17.61
CA LYS A 154 -5.66 -10.32 -16.78
C LYS A 154 -5.81 -10.73 -15.31
N PRO A 155 -5.50 -9.82 -14.36
CA PRO A 155 -5.73 -10.08 -12.95
C PRO A 155 -7.18 -10.45 -12.63
N THR A 156 -7.37 -11.40 -11.71
CA THR A 156 -8.70 -11.83 -11.23
C THR A 156 -9.18 -11.04 -10.00
N ILE A 157 -8.31 -10.19 -9.46
CA ILE A 157 -8.60 -9.27 -8.35
C ILE A 157 -8.33 -7.83 -8.82
N PRO A 158 -8.94 -6.82 -8.21
CA PRO A 158 -8.64 -5.43 -8.53
C PRO A 158 -7.13 -5.18 -8.39
N THR A 159 -6.52 -4.65 -9.44
CA THR A 159 -5.06 -4.56 -9.55
C THR A 159 -4.63 -3.19 -10.05
N ILE A 160 -3.65 -2.61 -9.36
CA ILE A 160 -3.05 -1.32 -9.65
C ILE A 160 -1.68 -1.56 -10.28
N PHE A 161 -1.43 -0.93 -11.43
CA PHE A 161 -0.10 -0.92 -12.04
C PHE A 161 0.56 0.40 -11.74
N LEU A 162 1.79 0.37 -11.22
CA LEU A 162 2.54 1.57 -10.83
C LEU A 162 3.97 1.47 -11.36
N SER A 163 4.60 2.59 -11.65
CA SER A 163 6.07 2.69 -11.61
C SER A 163 6.56 2.95 -10.18
N ILE A 164 7.89 2.96 -9.97
CA ILE A 164 8.46 3.36 -8.68
C ILE A 164 8.10 4.83 -8.38
N SER A 165 8.14 5.72 -9.37
CA SER A 165 7.79 7.13 -9.18
C SER A 165 6.30 7.31 -8.87
N ASP A 166 5.42 6.51 -9.49
CA ASP A 166 4.01 6.52 -9.15
C ASP A 166 3.78 6.11 -7.69
N LEU A 167 4.41 5.02 -7.24
CA LEU A 167 4.30 4.55 -5.87
C LEU A 167 4.85 5.58 -4.87
N GLN A 168 5.93 6.30 -5.22
CA GLN A 168 6.44 7.40 -4.44
C GLN A 168 5.39 8.52 -4.31
N ILE A 169 4.83 9.00 -5.42
CA ILE A 169 3.79 10.05 -5.41
C ILE A 169 2.59 9.62 -4.56
N LEU A 170 2.17 8.36 -4.72
CA LEU A 170 1.08 7.79 -3.95
C LEU A 170 1.40 7.81 -2.46
N THR A 171 2.52 7.22 -2.03
CA THR A 171 2.89 7.10 -0.61
C THR A 171 3.34 8.42 0.01
N GLU A 172 3.64 9.46 -0.77
CA GLU A 172 3.82 10.82 -0.25
C GLU A 172 2.48 11.46 0.13
N ARG A 173 1.38 11.12 -0.56
CA ARG A 173 0.05 11.72 -0.36
C ARG A 173 -0.87 10.86 0.49
N VAL A 174 -0.71 9.54 0.40
CA VAL A 174 -1.59 8.50 0.92
C VAL A 174 -0.73 7.57 1.78
N ASN A 175 -0.42 8.05 2.98
CA ASN A 175 0.67 7.51 3.81
C ASN A 175 0.18 6.97 5.16
N THR A 176 -1.06 6.54 5.21
CA THR A 176 -1.62 5.73 6.31
C THR A 176 -2.30 4.51 5.69
N ALA A 177 -2.41 3.41 6.44
CA ALA A 177 -3.04 2.19 5.97
C ALA A 177 -4.48 2.45 5.50
N ALA A 178 -5.26 3.19 6.31
CA ALA A 178 -6.64 3.54 5.98
C ALA A 178 -6.74 4.38 4.69
N ASP A 179 -5.89 5.40 4.55
CA ASP A 179 -5.88 6.22 3.34
C ASP A 179 -5.49 5.38 2.10
N PHE A 180 -4.54 4.46 2.24
CA PHE A 180 -4.04 3.61 1.16
C PHE A 180 -5.12 2.62 0.70
N ILE A 181 -5.88 2.04 1.63
CA ILE A 181 -7.01 1.14 1.31
C ILE A 181 -8.11 1.91 0.57
N HIS A 182 -8.48 3.11 1.04
CA HIS A 182 -9.45 3.96 0.32
C HIS A 182 -8.97 4.33 -1.09
N TYR A 183 -7.67 4.56 -1.26
CA TYR A 183 -7.08 4.74 -2.58
C TYR A 183 -7.24 3.48 -3.44
N CYS A 184 -6.97 2.28 -2.91
CA CYS A 184 -7.14 1.04 -3.67
C CYS A 184 -8.59 0.85 -4.14
N GLU A 185 -9.58 1.15 -3.31
CA GLU A 185 -11.00 1.11 -3.66
C GLU A 185 -11.36 2.11 -4.76
N ALA A 186 -10.96 3.37 -4.58
CA ALA A 186 -11.28 4.45 -5.50
C ALA A 186 -10.59 4.24 -6.86
N HIS A 187 -9.32 3.80 -6.85
CA HIS A 187 -8.57 3.43 -8.04
C HIS A 187 -9.23 2.26 -8.77
N SER A 188 -9.63 1.21 -8.04
CA SER A 188 -10.31 0.05 -8.64
C SER A 188 -11.62 0.45 -9.32
N THR A 189 -12.38 1.34 -8.68
CA THR A 189 -13.61 1.89 -9.25
C THR A 189 -13.33 2.72 -10.50
N LEU A 190 -12.30 3.58 -10.48
CA LEU A 190 -11.87 4.36 -11.64
C LEU A 190 -11.47 3.45 -12.81
N ALA A 191 -10.62 2.47 -12.56
CA ALA A 191 -10.11 1.53 -13.56
C ALA A 191 -11.20 0.64 -14.18
N SER A 192 -12.35 0.48 -13.52
CA SER A 192 -13.52 -0.20 -14.10
C SER A 192 -14.26 0.64 -15.16
N ARG A 193 -14.02 1.96 -15.18
CA ARG A 193 -14.72 2.94 -16.01
C ARG A 193 -13.85 3.50 -17.13
N GLU A 194 -12.56 3.66 -16.86
CA GLU A 194 -11.61 4.26 -17.80
C GLU A 194 -10.21 3.63 -17.70
N SER A 195 -9.37 3.87 -18.71
CA SER A 195 -7.97 3.44 -18.69
C SER A 195 -7.14 4.24 -17.69
N VAL A 196 -6.28 3.52 -16.96
CA VAL A 196 -5.29 4.09 -16.05
C VAL A 196 -3.89 3.76 -16.57
N PHE A 197 -3.06 4.79 -16.64
CA PHE A 197 -1.72 4.73 -17.22
C PHE A 197 -0.70 4.75 -16.10
N ILE A 198 0.37 3.96 -16.25
CA ILE A 198 1.57 4.12 -15.41
C ILE A 198 2.28 5.44 -15.76
N ASN A 199 3.13 5.91 -14.85
CA ASN A 199 3.83 7.19 -14.90
C ASN A 199 2.89 8.41 -14.94
N GLN A 200 1.63 8.24 -14.50
CA GLN A 200 0.61 9.28 -14.46
C GLN A 200 -0.14 9.31 -13.12
N GLU A 201 0.44 8.78 -12.04
CA GLU A 201 -0.28 8.64 -10.78
C GLU A 201 -0.79 9.96 -10.22
N GLU A 202 -0.03 11.06 -10.37
CA GLU A 202 -0.50 12.38 -9.99
C GLU A 202 -1.81 12.76 -10.72
N THR A 203 -1.90 12.48 -12.02
CA THR A 203 -3.12 12.75 -12.81
C THR A 203 -4.25 11.81 -12.38
N THR A 204 -3.94 10.53 -12.10
CA THR A 204 -4.90 9.56 -11.58
C THR A 204 -5.48 10.00 -10.25
N LEU A 205 -4.66 10.42 -9.29
CA LEU A 205 -5.11 10.96 -8.01
C LEU A 205 -6.01 12.18 -8.17
N LEU A 206 -5.69 13.11 -9.07
CA LEU A 206 -6.53 14.26 -9.36
C LEU A 206 -7.88 13.86 -9.98
N ARG A 207 -7.90 12.87 -10.88
CA ARG A 207 -9.13 12.31 -11.45
C ARG A 207 -10.00 11.66 -10.37
N ILE A 208 -9.40 10.84 -9.51
CA ILE A 208 -10.09 10.27 -8.35
C ILE A 208 -10.66 11.39 -7.50
N ALA A 209 -9.84 12.39 -7.13
CA ALA A 209 -10.23 13.51 -6.27
C ALA A 209 -11.42 14.31 -6.81
N ALA A 210 -11.54 14.44 -8.14
CA ALA A 210 -12.67 15.09 -8.81
C ALA A 210 -13.94 14.24 -8.80
N GLN A 211 -13.80 12.92 -8.73
CA GLN A 211 -14.88 11.95 -8.84
C GLN A 211 -15.23 11.27 -7.51
N ILE A 212 -14.57 11.58 -6.39
CA ILE A 212 -14.77 10.92 -5.08
C ILE A 212 -16.26 10.73 -4.72
N PRO A 213 -17.12 11.77 -4.78
CA PRO A 213 -18.53 11.58 -4.42
C PRO A 213 -19.22 10.53 -5.30
N ASP A 214 -18.85 10.40 -6.56
CA ASP A 214 -19.42 9.43 -7.50
C ASP A 214 -18.74 8.04 -7.43
N LEU A 215 -17.46 8.00 -7.08
CA LEU A 215 -16.71 6.75 -6.91
C LEU A 215 -17.10 6.03 -5.61
N LEU A 216 -17.34 6.78 -4.53
CA LEU A 216 -17.59 6.24 -3.19
C LEU A 216 -19.08 6.20 -2.81
N SER A 217 -20.00 6.65 -3.68
CA SER A 217 -21.42 6.75 -3.32
C SER A 217 -22.23 5.46 -3.44
N GLU A 218 -21.67 4.35 -3.91
CA GLU A 218 -22.40 3.08 -4.15
C GLU A 218 -23.72 3.26 -4.95
N GLY A 219 -23.81 4.28 -5.81
CA GLY A 219 -25.04 4.60 -6.56
C GLY A 219 -26.11 5.36 -5.78
N ARG A 220 -25.79 5.92 -4.61
CA ARG A 220 -26.69 6.85 -3.88
C ARG A 220 -26.53 8.28 -4.40
N PRO A 221 -27.63 9.03 -4.65
CA PRO A 221 -27.53 10.41 -5.11
C PRO A 221 -26.86 11.30 -4.05
N ILE A 222 -26.05 12.27 -4.48
CA ILE A 222 -25.25 13.10 -3.57
C ILE A 222 -26.11 13.85 -2.55
N GLU A 223 -27.31 14.24 -2.96
CA GLU A 223 -28.33 14.93 -2.15
C GLU A 223 -28.81 14.10 -0.93
N SER A 224 -28.52 12.79 -0.92
CA SER A 224 -28.85 11.88 0.19
C SER A 224 -27.75 11.77 1.24
N PHE A 225 -26.58 12.38 1.04
CA PHE A 225 -25.49 12.32 2.01
C PHE A 225 -25.70 13.31 3.16
N GLU A 226 -25.52 12.81 4.39
CA GLU A 226 -25.36 13.68 5.55
C GLU A 226 -24.08 14.54 5.40
N GLU A 227 -24.09 15.74 5.97
CA GLU A 227 -22.98 16.71 5.93
C GLU A 227 -21.61 16.09 6.28
N LYS A 228 -21.58 15.13 7.22
CA LYS A 228 -20.38 14.41 7.62
C LYS A 228 -19.70 13.66 6.46
N TYR A 229 -20.48 13.11 5.51
CA TYR A 229 -19.93 12.40 4.35
C TYR A 229 -19.33 13.40 3.35
N LEU A 230 -19.98 14.56 3.16
CA LEU A 230 -19.44 15.62 2.30
C LEU A 230 -18.09 16.14 2.83
N LEU A 231 -17.98 16.33 4.14
CA LEU A 231 -16.71 16.69 4.78
C LEU A 231 -15.65 15.59 4.63
N GLY A 232 -16.05 14.31 4.68
CA GLY A 232 -15.17 13.18 4.38
C GLY A 232 -14.66 13.20 2.94
N PHE A 233 -15.54 13.40 1.96
CA PHE A 233 -15.16 13.48 0.55
C PHE A 233 -14.25 14.67 0.25
N GLN A 234 -14.51 15.82 0.86
CA GLN A 234 -13.63 16.98 0.77
C GLN A 234 -12.24 16.66 1.33
N TRP A 235 -12.17 15.99 2.48
CA TRP A 235 -10.89 15.58 3.07
C TRP A 235 -10.10 14.67 2.13
N ILE A 236 -10.72 13.59 1.64
CA ILE A 236 -10.07 12.64 0.73
C ILE A 236 -9.64 13.35 -0.58
N SER A 237 -10.44 14.31 -1.07
CA SER A 237 -10.07 15.12 -2.25
C SER A 237 -8.83 15.96 -1.98
N ARG A 238 -8.77 16.65 -0.84
CA ARG A 238 -7.57 17.41 -0.41
C ARG A 238 -6.34 16.50 -0.27
N LEU A 239 -6.54 15.29 0.25
CA LEU A 239 -5.48 14.29 0.42
C LEU A 239 -4.87 13.90 -0.93
N PHE A 240 -5.69 13.48 -1.89
CA PHE A 240 -5.23 13.06 -3.23
C PHE A 240 -4.64 14.21 -4.05
N LYS A 241 -5.06 15.45 -3.80
CA LYS A 241 -4.44 16.66 -4.36
C LYS A 241 -3.11 17.04 -3.70
N GLY A 242 -2.72 16.39 -2.61
CA GLY A 242 -1.52 16.71 -1.83
C GLY A 242 -1.64 17.96 -0.95
N GLU A 243 -2.84 18.54 -0.83
CA GLU A 243 -3.07 19.78 -0.06
C GLU A 243 -2.94 19.55 1.45
N VAL A 244 -3.19 18.31 1.92
CA VAL A 244 -3.07 17.93 3.33
C VAL A 244 -1.61 18.04 3.81
N ASN A 245 -0.63 17.75 2.96
CA ASN A 245 0.80 17.84 3.30
C ASN A 245 1.28 19.28 3.50
N LEU A 246 0.53 20.25 2.99
CA LEU A 246 0.80 21.68 3.13
C LEU A 246 0.07 22.30 4.33
N ASP A 247 -0.81 21.54 4.98
CA ASP A 247 -1.56 21.98 6.14
C ASP A 247 -0.60 22.18 7.33
N PRO A 248 -0.57 23.35 7.99
CA PRO A 248 0.26 23.58 9.17
C PRO A 248 0.02 22.55 10.28
N ASP A 249 -1.20 21.99 10.34
CA ASP A 249 -1.59 21.01 11.33
C ASP A 249 -1.08 19.60 11.02
N TYR A 250 -0.55 19.37 9.82
CA TYR A 250 0.03 18.09 9.44
C TYR A 250 1.11 17.61 10.41
N ARG A 251 1.88 18.55 10.99
CA ARG A 251 2.91 18.24 12.00
C ARG A 251 2.38 17.49 13.22
N PHE A 252 1.11 17.68 13.59
CA PHE A 252 0.50 17.01 14.74
C PHE A 252 0.29 15.52 14.47
N SER A 253 0.01 15.16 13.22
CA SER A 253 -0.07 13.74 12.85
C SER A 253 1.28 13.04 12.86
N LEU A 254 2.39 13.77 12.68
CA LEU A 254 3.73 13.18 12.74
C LEU A 254 4.10 12.74 14.15
N LEU A 255 3.71 13.50 15.18
CA LEU A 255 3.89 13.07 16.56
C LEU A 255 3.20 11.72 16.83
N LEU A 256 2.01 11.51 16.27
CA LEU A 256 1.35 10.21 16.36
C LEU A 256 2.10 9.15 15.57
N ASP A 257 2.53 9.44 14.33
CA ASP A 257 3.33 8.48 13.55
C ASP A 257 4.57 8.01 14.32
N ASP A 258 5.26 8.92 15.02
CA ASP A 258 6.41 8.61 15.86
C ASP A 258 6.03 7.72 17.06
N ILE A 259 4.92 8.05 17.75
CA ILE A 259 4.39 7.22 18.85
C ILE A 259 4.03 5.82 18.34
N LEU A 260 3.39 5.70 17.18
CA LEU A 260 3.03 4.42 16.57
C LEU A 260 4.27 3.62 16.16
N SER A 261 5.25 4.27 15.54
CA SER A 261 6.52 3.64 15.21
C SER A 261 7.19 3.08 16.46
N HIS A 262 7.28 3.87 17.54
CA HIS A 262 7.87 3.41 18.80
C HIS A 262 7.07 2.32 19.50
N LEU A 263 5.75 2.29 19.37
CA LEU A 263 4.93 1.18 19.87
C LEU A 263 5.18 -0.11 19.09
N HIS A 264 5.62 -0.01 17.84
CA HIS A 264 5.96 -1.16 16.98
C HIS A 264 7.40 -1.62 17.16
N ASP A 265 8.30 -0.73 17.57
CA ASP A 265 9.66 -1.06 17.97
C ASP A 265 9.59 -1.72 19.36
N LEU A 266 9.58 -3.05 19.40
CA LEU A 266 9.81 -3.77 20.65
C LEU A 266 11.22 -3.44 21.13
N ASP A 267 11.33 -2.51 22.08
CA ASP A 267 12.55 -2.44 22.86
C ASP A 267 12.61 -3.71 23.73
N HIS A 268 13.45 -4.65 23.30
CA HIS A 268 13.69 -5.89 24.02
C HIS A 268 14.30 -5.65 25.41
N GLU A 269 14.85 -4.47 25.69
CA GLU A 269 15.34 -4.08 27.01
C GLU A 269 14.21 -3.65 27.96
N TYR A 270 13.09 -3.14 27.43
CA TYR A 270 11.93 -2.67 28.22
C TYR A 270 10.71 -3.58 28.14
N SER A 271 10.67 -4.52 27.20
CA SER A 271 9.68 -5.59 27.22
C SER A 271 10.00 -6.55 28.36
N ALA A 272 9.35 -6.30 29.50
CA ALA A 272 9.25 -7.24 30.60
C ALA A 272 8.98 -8.68 30.07
N PRO A 273 9.32 -9.75 30.82
CA PRO A 273 9.40 -11.13 30.32
C PRO A 273 8.04 -11.78 29.94
N PHE A 274 7.03 -10.98 29.66
CA PHE A 274 5.70 -11.40 29.27
C PHE A 274 5.64 -11.63 27.77
N VAL A 275 5.45 -12.89 27.40
CA VAL A 275 5.14 -13.36 26.04
C VAL A 275 3.90 -12.64 25.44
N ASP A 276 3.04 -12.06 26.28
CA ASP A 276 1.85 -11.28 25.87
C ASP A 276 2.14 -9.85 25.38
N ALA A 277 3.31 -9.28 25.69
CA ALA A 277 3.61 -7.88 25.34
C ALA A 277 3.65 -7.65 23.82
N SER A 278 4.13 -8.61 23.04
CA SER A 278 4.17 -8.50 21.57
C SER A 278 2.79 -8.57 20.93
N LEU A 279 1.88 -9.37 21.48
CA LEU A 279 0.50 -9.47 21.02
C LEU A 279 -0.29 -8.21 21.36
N ASP A 280 -0.10 -7.63 22.53
CA ASP A 280 -0.77 -6.39 22.91
C ASP A 280 -0.23 -5.18 22.14
N SER A 281 1.09 -5.10 21.90
CA SER A 281 1.66 -4.12 20.97
C SER A 281 1.10 -4.25 19.55
N LEU A 282 0.93 -5.48 19.04
CA LEU A 282 0.31 -5.70 17.72
C LEU A 282 -1.17 -5.24 17.70
N LYS A 283 -1.94 -5.46 18.77
CA LYS A 283 -3.34 -4.98 18.84
C LYS A 283 -3.41 -3.45 18.87
N ILE A 284 -2.51 -2.81 19.61
CA ILE A 284 -2.43 -1.33 19.67
C ILE A 284 -2.03 -0.79 18.28
N ALA A 285 -1.07 -1.44 17.63
CA ALA A 285 -0.66 -1.18 16.26
C ALA A 285 -1.83 -1.28 15.27
N GLU A 286 -2.64 -2.34 15.35
CA GLU A 286 -3.82 -2.56 14.51
C GLU A 286 -4.85 -1.44 14.73
N GLN A 287 -5.19 -1.14 16.00
CA GLN A 287 -6.19 -0.11 16.33
C GLN A 287 -5.78 1.29 15.89
N LEU A 288 -4.51 1.65 16.07
CA LEU A 288 -4.03 2.99 15.74
C LEU A 288 -3.62 3.13 14.27
N GLY A 289 -3.26 2.02 13.60
CA GLY A 289 -3.00 1.98 12.17
C GLY A 289 -4.20 2.45 11.34
N TRP A 290 -5.42 2.22 11.83
CA TRP A 290 -6.70 2.66 11.23
C TRP A 290 -6.95 4.16 11.27
N LEU A 291 -6.19 4.91 12.06
CA LEU A 291 -6.33 6.36 12.08
C LEU A 291 -5.86 6.90 10.73
N ASP A 292 -6.81 7.35 9.91
CA ASP A 292 -6.51 8.12 8.71
C ASP A 292 -5.74 9.41 9.05
N ARG A 293 -5.17 10.07 8.04
CA ARG A 293 -4.38 11.28 8.27
C ARG A 293 -5.19 12.38 9.00
N LYS A 294 -6.51 12.47 8.78
CA LYS A 294 -7.37 13.47 9.43
C LYS A 294 -7.43 13.24 10.93
N ARG A 295 -7.77 12.02 11.34
CA ARG A 295 -7.91 11.61 12.73
C ARG A 295 -6.57 11.71 13.45
N ARG A 296 -5.46 11.38 12.78
CA ARG A 296 -4.12 11.60 13.34
C ARG A 296 -3.86 13.09 13.62
N ILE A 297 -4.21 13.99 12.70
CA ILE A 297 -4.09 15.43 12.94
C ILE A 297 -4.96 15.87 14.12
N GLU A 298 -6.23 15.43 14.17
CA GLU A 298 -7.18 15.80 15.23
C GLU A 298 -6.72 15.31 16.61
N LEU A 299 -6.28 14.07 16.72
CA LEU A 299 -5.76 13.49 17.96
C LEU A 299 -4.43 14.14 18.38
N GLY A 300 -3.51 14.37 17.43
CA GLY A 300 -2.23 15.00 17.72
C GLY A 300 -2.34 16.45 18.21
N LYS A 301 -3.45 17.14 17.92
CA LYS A 301 -3.74 18.47 18.48
C LYS A 301 -4.16 18.44 19.95
N LEU A 302 -4.60 17.28 20.44
CA LEU A 302 -5.06 17.09 21.82
C LEU A 302 -3.93 16.67 22.76
N LEU A 303 -2.79 16.24 22.21
CA LEU A 303 -1.56 15.87 22.92
C LEU A 303 -0.67 17.10 23.12
#